data_AF-A0A6P0S1N0-F1
#
_entry.id   AF-A0A6P0S1N0-F1
#
_cell.length_a   1.000
_cell.length_b   1.000
_cell.length_c   1.000
_cell.angle_alpha   90.00
_cell.angle_beta   90.00
_cell.angle_gamma   90.00
#
_symmetry.space_group_name_H-M   'P 1'
#
loop_
_entity.id
_entity.type
_entity.pdbx_description
1 polymer ?
#
loop_
_entity_poly.entity_id
_entity_poly.type
_entity_poly.pdbx_seq_one_letter_code
_entity_poly.pdbx_strand_id
1 'polypeptide(L)'
;MLENLEQSNWTRKNADHLFSRATFGGTPEEREAFYQLGKNEGIEAAVDSLTEATEDWSNHPYPEWTYDPEDPNGDELSSSTKWEDFTDWYIGMLRNGDPLSGKILKFL
;
A
#
# COMPACT_ATOMS: atom_id res chain seq x y z
N MET A 1 12.06 -0.18 22.04
CA MET A 1 10.64 -0.20 21.62
C MET A 1 10.27 1.22 21.26
N LEU A 2 9.49 1.41 20.20
CA LEU A 2 8.85 2.71 19.94
C LEU A 2 7.76 2.92 20.99
N GLU A 3 7.57 4.17 21.42
CA GLU A 3 6.50 4.53 22.35
C GLU A 3 5.18 4.69 21.61
N ASN A 4 4.06 4.35 22.26
CA ASN A 4 2.73 4.55 21.67
C ASN A 4 2.43 6.04 21.52
N LEU A 5 1.82 6.41 20.40
CA LEU A 5 1.37 7.77 20.16
C LEU A 5 0.22 8.12 21.10
N GLU A 6 0.32 9.24 21.80
CA GLU A 6 -0.80 9.73 22.60
C GLU A 6 -1.98 10.13 21.71
N GLN A 7 -3.22 9.82 22.15
CA GLN A 7 -4.46 10.19 21.45
C GLN A 7 -4.58 11.69 21.17
N SER A 8 -3.95 12.53 22.00
CA SER A 8 -3.86 13.99 21.82
C SER A 8 -3.20 14.40 20.50
N ASN A 9 -2.36 13.53 19.93
CA ASN A 9 -1.71 13.74 18.65
C ASN A 9 -2.61 13.43 17.45
N TRP A 10 -3.80 12.83 17.66
CA TRP A 10 -4.75 12.56 16.58
C TRP A 10 -5.51 13.82 16.14
N THR A 11 -4.82 14.64 15.35
CA THR A 11 -5.42 15.82 14.70
C THR A 11 -5.87 15.48 13.28
N ARG A 12 -6.82 16.24 12.72
CA ARG A 12 -7.24 16.09 11.31
C ARG A 12 -6.04 16.11 10.35
N LYS A 13 -5.08 17.00 10.59
CA LYS A 13 -3.85 17.09 9.80
C LYS A 13 -3.04 15.80 9.84
N ASN A 14 -2.88 15.19 11.01
CA ASN A 14 -2.12 13.96 11.18
C ASN A 14 -2.85 12.76 10.57
N ALA A 15 -4.17 12.67 10.75
CA ALA A 15 -5.01 11.66 10.12
C ALA A 15 -4.92 11.76 8.59
N ASP A 16 -5.11 12.96 8.02
CA ASP A 16 -5.03 13.18 6.57
C ASP A 16 -3.62 12.87 6.02
N HIS A 17 -2.57 13.24 6.76
CA HIS A 17 -1.19 12.96 6.36
C HIS A 17 -0.90 11.46 6.35
N LEU A 18 -1.31 10.72 7.40
CA LEU A 18 -1.15 9.27 7.45
C LEU A 18 -1.96 8.58 6.35
N PHE A 19 -3.22 8.97 6.20
CA PHE A 19 -4.09 8.41 5.17
C PHE A 19 -3.48 8.62 3.78
N SER A 20 -3.04 9.84 3.46
CA SER A 20 -2.40 10.14 2.16
C SER A 20 -1.06 9.44 1.94
N ARG A 21 -0.42 8.93 2.99
CA ARG A 21 0.80 8.12 2.90
C ARG A 21 0.47 6.66 2.63
N ALA A 22 -0.54 6.12 3.29
CA ALA A 22 -1.01 4.76 3.08
C ALA A 22 -1.72 4.64 1.73
N THR A 23 -2.69 5.50 1.48
CA THR A 23 -3.45 5.61 0.23
C THR A 23 -2.83 6.63 -0.73
N PHE A 24 -3.45 6.91 -1.87
CA PHE A 24 -3.10 8.04 -2.75
C PHE A 24 -4.00 9.26 -2.51
N GLY A 25 -4.23 9.59 -1.24
CA GLY A 25 -4.95 10.79 -0.80
C GLY A 25 -6.46 10.62 -0.67
N GLY A 26 -7.07 9.68 -1.40
CA GLY A 26 -8.50 9.36 -1.36
C GLY A 26 -9.45 10.57 -1.49
N THR A 27 -10.73 10.31 -1.28
CA THR A 27 -11.81 11.30 -1.32
C THR A 27 -11.92 12.07 0.01
N PRO A 28 -12.53 13.26 0.01
CA PRO A 28 -12.82 14.00 1.25
C PRO A 28 -13.61 13.18 2.28
N GLU A 29 -14.55 12.36 1.82
CA GLU A 29 -15.40 11.52 2.66
C GLU A 29 -14.61 10.38 3.32
N GLU A 30 -13.74 9.71 2.56
CA GLU A 30 -12.86 8.66 3.12
C GLU A 30 -11.90 9.22 4.16
N ARG A 31 -11.33 10.40 3.90
CA ARG A 31 -10.48 11.10 4.85
C ARG A 31 -11.22 11.51 6.12
N GLU A 32 -12.47 11.95 6.00
CA GLU A 32 -13.33 12.24 7.15
C GLU A 32 -13.60 10.97 7.96
N ALA A 33 -14.01 9.89 7.29
CA ALA A 33 -14.30 8.62 7.94
C ALA A 33 -13.07 8.10 8.70
N PHE A 34 -11.89 8.16 8.08
CA PHE A 34 -10.63 7.77 8.70
C PHE A 34 -10.29 8.62 9.94
N TYR A 35 -10.47 9.94 9.86
CA TYR A 35 -10.27 10.82 11.00
C TYR A 35 -11.24 10.50 12.14
N GLN A 36 -12.52 10.28 11.84
CA GLN A 36 -13.55 9.95 12.84
C GLN A 36 -13.31 8.60 13.48
N LEU A 37 -12.85 7.60 12.71
CA LEU A 37 -12.46 6.29 13.23
C LEU A 37 -11.39 6.44 14.31
N GLY A 38 -10.29 7.12 14.01
CA GLY A 38 -9.22 7.31 14.99
C GLY A 38 -9.63 8.17 16.18
N LYS A 39 -10.60 9.07 16.00
CA LYS A 39 -11.14 9.92 17.07
C LYS A 39 -12.06 9.15 18.02
N ASN A 40 -12.91 8.27 17.49
CA ASN A 40 -13.96 7.60 18.24
C ASN A 40 -13.49 6.26 18.83
N GLU A 41 -12.59 5.57 18.12
CA GLU A 41 -12.18 4.19 18.43
C GLU A 41 -10.68 4.07 18.76
N GLY A 42 -9.91 5.13 18.57
CA GLY A 42 -8.48 5.20 18.90
C GLY A 42 -7.56 5.18 17.68
N ILE A 43 -6.34 5.73 17.83
CA ILE A 43 -5.35 5.78 16.73
C ILE A 43 -5.06 4.38 16.19
N GLU A 44 -5.01 3.38 17.06
CA GLU A 44 -4.76 1.98 16.72
C GLU A 44 -5.82 1.46 15.75
N ALA A 45 -7.12 1.65 16.03
CA ALA A 45 -8.20 1.22 15.14
C ALA A 45 -8.11 1.87 13.75
N ALA A 46 -7.69 3.13 13.67
CA ALA A 46 -7.42 3.77 12.39
C ALA A 46 -6.23 3.13 11.67
N VAL A 47 -5.11 2.90 12.35
CA VAL A 47 -3.94 2.23 11.75
C VAL A 47 -4.29 0.82 11.28
N ASP A 48 -5.00 0.04 12.10
CA ASP A 48 -5.43 -1.31 11.79
C ASP A 48 -6.31 -1.30 10.52
N SER A 49 -7.23 -0.33 10.38
CA SER A 49 -8.07 -0.20 9.18
C SER A 49 -7.29 0.00 7.87
N LEU A 50 -6.05 0.51 7.93
CA LEU A 50 -5.17 0.63 6.77
C LEU A 50 -4.42 -0.66 6.45
N THR A 51 -4.14 -1.48 7.46
CA THR A 51 -3.26 -2.65 7.35
C THR A 51 -4.01 -3.97 7.22
N GLU A 52 -5.25 -4.03 7.73
CA GLU A 52 -6.12 -5.20 7.63
C GLU A 52 -6.92 -5.24 6.32
N ALA A 53 -6.71 -4.28 5.41
CA ALA A 53 -7.21 -4.37 4.06
C ALA A 53 -6.56 -5.58 3.36
N THR A 54 -7.28 -6.70 3.32
CA THR A 54 -6.83 -7.89 2.59
C THR A 54 -6.92 -7.61 1.10
N GLU A 55 -5.79 -7.35 0.48
CA GLU A 55 -5.69 -7.30 -0.98
C GLU A 55 -5.85 -8.69 -1.57
N ASP A 56 -6.76 -8.83 -2.53
CA ASP A 56 -6.90 -10.06 -3.30
C ASP A 56 -5.97 -10.02 -4.50
N TRP A 57 -4.74 -10.50 -4.28
CA TRP A 57 -3.68 -10.59 -5.28
C TRP A 57 -4.07 -11.40 -6.53
N SER A 58 -5.15 -12.19 -6.51
CA SER A 58 -5.63 -12.88 -7.70
C SER A 58 -6.17 -11.92 -8.77
N ASN A 59 -6.58 -10.71 -8.39
CA ASN A 59 -6.99 -9.65 -9.33
C ASN A 59 -5.80 -8.89 -9.91
N HIS A 60 -4.60 -9.08 -9.36
CA HIS A 60 -3.36 -8.42 -9.77
C HIS A 60 -2.22 -9.44 -9.95
N PRO A 61 -2.39 -10.46 -10.82
CA PRO A 61 -1.40 -11.51 -10.99
C PRO A 61 -0.06 -10.92 -11.45
N TYR A 62 1.05 -11.42 -10.91
CA TYR A 62 2.37 -11.01 -11.36
C TYR A 62 2.59 -11.37 -12.84
N PRO A 63 3.49 -10.66 -13.54
CA PRO A 63 3.88 -11.04 -14.90
C PRO A 63 4.34 -12.50 -14.97
N GLU A 64 3.96 -13.23 -16.02
CA GLU A 64 4.16 -14.69 -16.12
C GLU A 64 5.62 -15.13 -15.89
N TRP A 65 6.59 -14.34 -16.37
CA TRP A 65 8.02 -14.63 -16.26
C TRP A 65 8.53 -14.63 -14.81
N THR A 66 7.80 -14.05 -13.86
CA THR A 66 8.17 -14.07 -12.43
C THR A 66 8.02 -15.44 -11.78
N TYR A 67 7.23 -16.33 -12.40
CA TYR A 67 7.01 -17.70 -11.94
C TYR A 67 7.94 -18.71 -12.59
N ASP A 68 8.80 -18.30 -13.53
CA ASP A 68 9.71 -19.19 -14.22
C ASP A 68 10.96 -19.46 -13.35
N PRO A 69 11.12 -20.68 -12.80
CA PRO A 69 12.27 -21.02 -11.96
C PRO A 69 13.56 -21.17 -12.77
N GLU A 70 13.45 -21.32 -14.08
CA GLU A 70 14.55 -21.37 -15.02
C GLU A 70 14.51 -20.06 -15.83
N ASP A 71 15.03 -18.96 -15.29
CA ASP A 71 15.55 -17.94 -16.19
C ASP A 71 16.86 -18.52 -16.76
N PRO A 72 16.90 -19.11 -17.98
CA PRO A 72 18.09 -19.77 -18.48
C PRO A 72 19.25 -18.78 -18.69
N ASN A 73 18.97 -17.48 -18.65
CA ASN A 73 19.98 -16.42 -18.78
C ASN A 73 20.37 -15.80 -17.43
N GLY A 74 19.66 -16.08 -16.33
CA GLY A 74 19.82 -15.34 -15.08
C GLY A 74 19.76 -13.82 -15.32
N ASP A 75 18.95 -13.40 -16.30
CA ASP A 75 18.88 -12.01 -16.71
C ASP A 75 18.37 -11.23 -15.50
N GLU A 76 19.28 -10.45 -14.89
CA GLU A 76 18.96 -9.48 -13.87
C GLU A 76 17.69 -8.72 -14.29
N LEU A 77 16.93 -8.20 -13.31
CA LEU A 77 15.85 -7.23 -13.52
C LEU A 77 16.25 -6.01 -14.39
N SER A 78 17.50 -5.93 -14.85
CA SER A 78 18.07 -4.97 -15.79
C SER A 78 17.69 -5.22 -17.27
N SER A 79 17.04 -6.34 -17.63
CA SER A 79 16.45 -6.49 -18.97
C SER A 79 15.30 -5.49 -19.16
N SER A 80 15.37 -4.65 -20.21
CA SER A 80 14.45 -3.50 -20.36
C SER A 80 12.99 -3.90 -20.44
N THR A 81 12.67 -5.03 -21.10
CA THR A 81 11.29 -5.49 -21.28
C THR A 81 10.70 -6.09 -19.99
N LYS A 82 11.47 -6.90 -19.25
CA LYS A 82 11.01 -7.43 -17.96
C LYS A 82 10.80 -6.30 -16.95
N TRP A 83 11.67 -5.29 -16.97
CA TRP A 83 11.55 -4.11 -16.12
C TRP A 83 10.32 -3.25 -16.48
N GLU A 84 10.05 -3.04 -17.76
CA GLU A 84 8.86 -2.34 -18.25
C GLU A 84 7.58 -3.08 -17.83
N ASP A 85 7.49 -4.38 -18.07
CA ASP A 85 6.33 -5.20 -17.70
C ASP A 85 6.08 -5.19 -16.18
N PHE A 86 7.15 -5.30 -15.37
CA PHE A 86 7.03 -5.19 -13.92
C PHE A 86 6.59 -3.79 -13.48
N THR A 87 7.12 -2.75 -14.10
CA THR A 87 6.77 -1.36 -13.79
C THR A 87 5.31 -1.09 -14.11
N ASP A 88 4.82 -1.55 -15.26
CA ASP A 88 3.44 -1.40 -15.67
C ASP A 88 2.49 -2.16 -14.74
N TRP A 89 2.84 -3.40 -14.38
CA TRP A 89 2.12 -4.17 -13.37
C TRP A 89 2.07 -3.42 -12.02
N TYR A 90 3.22 -2.94 -11.54
CA TYR A 90 3.33 -2.23 -10.26
C TYR A 90 2.51 -0.94 -10.24
N ILE A 91 2.55 -0.16 -11.33
CA ILE A 91 1.71 1.04 -11.48
C ILE A 91 0.23 0.66 -11.53
N GLY A 92 -0.12 -0.44 -12.19
CA GLY A 92 -1.48 -0.99 -12.21
C GLY A 92 -1.98 -1.34 -10.81
N MET A 93 -1.15 -2.03 -10.02
CA MET A 93 -1.42 -2.38 -8.62
C MET A 93 -1.63 -1.12 -7.76
N LEU A 94 -0.75 -0.13 -7.89
CA LEU A 94 -0.88 1.14 -7.17
C LEU A 94 -2.15 1.93 -7.51
N ARG A 95 -2.70 1.74 -8.71
CA ARG A 95 -3.91 2.45 -9.16
C ARG A 95 -5.20 1.73 -8.82
N ASN A 96 -5.20 0.41 -8.92
CA ASN A 96 -6.43 -0.39 -8.96
C ASN A 96 -6.58 -1.35 -7.79
N GLY A 97 -5.51 -1.64 -7.04
CA GLY A 97 -5.55 -2.41 -5.78
C GLY A 97 -5.28 -1.52 -4.57
N ASP A 98 -4.98 -2.12 -3.43
CA ASP A 98 -4.54 -1.41 -2.22
C ASP A 98 -3.14 -0.79 -2.39
N PRO A 99 -3.03 0.55 -2.41
CA PRO A 99 -1.75 1.23 -2.56
C PRO A 99 -0.74 0.91 -1.46
N LEU A 100 -1.19 0.62 -0.23
CA LEU A 100 -0.28 0.32 0.87
C LEU A 100 0.36 -1.05 0.66
N SER A 101 -0.45 -2.06 0.36
CA SER A 101 0.00 -3.39 -0.04
C SER A 101 1.00 -3.34 -1.21
N GLY A 102 0.69 -2.58 -2.25
CA GLY A 102 1.61 -2.36 -3.37
C GLY A 102 2.93 -1.72 -2.94
N LYS A 103 2.91 -0.67 -2.10
CA LYS A 103 4.12 0.01 -1.62
C LYS A 103 5.02 -0.88 -0.76
N ILE A 104 4.46 -1.84 -0.02
CA ILE A 104 5.23 -2.79 0.80
C ILE A 104 6.10 -3.69 -0.08
N LEU A 105 5.64 -4.05 -1.29
CA LEU A 105 6.41 -4.87 -2.23
C LEU A 105 7.75 -4.24 -2.63
N LYS A 106 7.92 -2.92 -2.52
CA LYS A 106 9.21 -2.26 -2.75
C LYS A 106 10.31 -2.73 -1.78
N PHE A 107 9.93 -3.26 -0.62
CA PHE A 107 10.84 -3.66 0.44
C PHE A 107 11.04 -5.17 0.56
N LEU A 108 10.35 -5.96 -0.26
CA LEU A 108 10.57 -7.40 -0.42
C LEU A 108 11.65 -7.61 -1.49
#